data_AF-A0A2N0ZEK0-F1
#
_entry.id   AF-A0A2N0ZEK0-F1
#
_cell.length_a   1.000
_cell.length_b   1.000
_cell.length_c   1.000
_cell.angle_alpha   90.00
_cell.angle_beta   90.00
_cell.angle_gamma   90.00
#
_symmetry.space_group_name_H-M   'P 1'
#
loop_
_entity.id
_entity.type
_entity.pdbx_description
1 polymer ?
#
loop_
_entity_poly.entity_id
_entity_poly.type
_entity_poly.pdbx_seq_one_letter_code
_entity_poly.pdbx_strand_id
1 'polypeptide(L)'
;MESITVVSLLDVIGELFSDEVSIAVSNTKEYIYYRPSKRVDLKISPGDPVKKGTIAYKALQSEQKESEFINRDIFGVPYHGMAVPFLNNGKIEGCVTAIFPTLTEGKSVVTLKTNDGWVPVPFSEVYYFEAKDRKTHVHSQNALGTHKNSLQEFEYILPKENFIRCHRSFIVNVNQIKEIYPDSHSTFLLAMRNGEKIPVSQSYSSYFRKLLGF
;
A
#
# COMPACT_ATOMS: atom_id res chain seq x y z
N MET A 1 -14.38 -3.23 -35.87
CA MET A 1 -13.90 -3.29 -34.47
C MET A 1 -13.19 -1.96 -34.26
N GLU A 2 -13.78 -1.03 -33.51
CA GLU A 2 -13.13 0.26 -33.24
C GLU A 2 -11.79 0.00 -32.56
N SER A 3 -10.73 0.63 -33.06
CA SER A 3 -9.38 0.44 -32.52
C SER A 3 -9.35 0.99 -31.09
N ILE A 4 -9.09 0.13 -30.11
CA ILE A 4 -8.78 0.56 -28.75
C ILE A 4 -7.56 1.48 -28.85
N THR A 5 -7.70 2.73 -28.42
CA THR A 5 -6.55 3.63 -28.38
C THR A 5 -5.70 3.27 -27.17
N VAL A 6 -4.38 3.24 -27.34
CA VAL A 6 -3.42 2.94 -26.25
C VAL A 6 -3.67 3.86 -25.06
N VAL A 7 -4.03 5.13 -25.31
CA VAL A 7 -4.39 6.10 -24.27
C VAL A 7 -5.62 5.65 -23.48
N SER A 8 -6.73 5.28 -24.16
CA SER A 8 -7.94 4.79 -23.48
C SER A 8 -7.71 3.53 -22.65
N LEU A 9 -6.82 2.63 -23.10
CA LEU A 9 -6.44 1.44 -22.33
C LEU A 9 -5.60 1.81 -21.10
N LEU A 10 -4.64 2.72 -21.26
CA LEU A 10 -3.81 3.20 -20.16
C LEU A 10 -4.62 3.95 -19.10
N ASP A 11 -5.67 4.67 -19.49
CA ASP A 11 -6.58 5.36 -18.56
C ASP A 11 -7.35 4.36 -17.70
N VAL A 12 -7.93 3.31 -18.31
CA VAL A 12 -8.64 2.25 -17.57
C VAL A 12 -7.69 1.45 -16.68
N ILE A 13 -6.49 1.12 -17.17
CA ILE A 13 -5.45 0.49 -16.36
C ILE A 13 -5.07 1.41 -15.20
N GLY A 14 -4.97 2.71 -15.46
CA GLY A 14 -4.79 3.74 -14.45
C GLY A 14 -5.86 3.65 -13.37
N GLU A 15 -7.14 3.55 -13.73
CA GLU A 15 -8.25 3.40 -12.76
C GLU A 15 -8.18 2.12 -11.92
N LEU A 16 -7.61 1.03 -12.46
CA LEU A 16 -7.38 -0.19 -11.68
C LEU A 16 -6.37 0.02 -10.54
N PHE A 17 -5.43 0.95 -10.72
CA PHE A 17 -4.56 1.40 -9.66
C PHE A 17 -5.29 2.51 -8.87
N SER A 18 -5.41 2.35 -7.55
CA SER A 18 -6.03 3.38 -6.69
C SER A 18 -5.49 4.79 -7.01
N ASP A 19 -6.32 5.84 -6.86
CA ASP A 19 -5.99 7.29 -7.04
C ASP A 19 -4.71 7.80 -6.35
N GLU A 20 -4.04 6.94 -5.58
CA GLU A 20 -2.81 7.16 -4.84
C GLU A 20 -1.55 6.93 -5.69
N VAL A 21 -1.60 6.13 -6.77
CA VAL A 21 -0.41 5.78 -7.58
C VAL A 21 -0.35 6.59 -8.87
N SER A 22 0.81 7.22 -9.12
CA SER A 22 1.05 7.91 -10.39
C SER A 22 1.69 6.96 -11.38
N ILE A 23 1.33 7.07 -12.65
CA ILE A 23 1.82 6.16 -13.71
C ILE A 23 2.42 7.00 -14.81
N ALA A 24 3.64 6.65 -15.23
CA ALA A 24 4.26 7.19 -16.42
C ALA A 24 4.57 6.05 -17.40
N VAL A 25 4.36 6.29 -18.69
CA VAL A 25 4.81 5.39 -19.75
C VAL A 25 5.74 6.19 -20.65
N SER A 26 6.87 5.61 -21.01
CA SER A 26 7.81 6.18 -21.96
C SER A 26 8.11 5.19 -23.07
N ASN A 27 8.52 5.71 -24.22
CA ASN A 27 9.33 4.94 -25.15
C ASN A 27 10.81 5.02 -24.70
N THR A 28 11.76 4.66 -25.58
CA THR A 28 13.20 4.71 -25.27
C THR A 28 13.79 6.12 -25.18
N LYS A 29 13.04 7.17 -25.53
CA LYS A 29 13.51 8.56 -25.64
C LYS A 29 12.71 9.53 -24.79
N GLU A 30 11.39 9.40 -24.75
CA GLU A 30 10.46 10.37 -24.17
C GLU A 30 9.24 9.70 -23.53
N TYR A 31 8.60 10.41 -22.61
CA TYR A 31 7.34 10.03 -22.01
C TYR A 31 6.20 10.18 -23.02
N ILE A 32 5.33 9.17 -23.11
CA ILE A 32 4.15 9.16 -23.98
C ILE A 32 2.85 9.29 -23.20
N TYR A 33 2.88 9.01 -21.90
CA TYR A 33 1.74 9.07 -21.02
C TYR A 33 2.19 9.41 -19.60
N TYR A 34 1.41 10.26 -18.93
CA TYR A 34 1.55 10.47 -17.50
C TYR A 34 0.18 10.71 -16.86
N ARG A 35 -0.10 9.96 -15.80
CA ARG A 35 -1.26 10.14 -14.94
C ARG A 35 -0.75 10.45 -13.53
N PRO A 36 -0.90 11.70 -13.05
CA PRO A 36 -0.55 12.03 -11.67
C PRO A 36 -1.56 11.41 -10.70
N SER A 37 -1.08 11.10 -9.49
CA SER A 37 -1.95 10.75 -8.37
C SER A 37 -2.31 11.99 -7.57
N LYS A 38 -3.23 11.86 -6.61
CA LYS A 38 -3.57 12.95 -5.68
C LYS A 38 -2.38 13.40 -4.82
N ARG A 39 -1.39 12.51 -4.60
CA ARG A 39 -0.27 12.76 -3.68
C ARG A 39 1.05 13.05 -4.37
N VAL A 40 1.26 12.51 -5.57
CA VAL A 40 2.52 12.67 -6.29
C VAL A 40 2.22 13.09 -7.71
N ASP A 41 2.59 14.33 -8.01
CA ASP A 41 2.61 14.87 -9.36
C ASP A 41 4.04 15.32 -9.68
N LEU A 42 4.75 14.51 -10.46
CA LEU A 42 6.11 14.76 -10.92
C LEU A 42 6.16 15.76 -12.08
N LYS A 43 5.01 16.30 -12.49
CA LYS A 43 4.88 17.29 -13.57
C LYS A 43 5.45 16.81 -14.90
N ILE A 44 5.35 15.52 -15.17
CA ILE A 44 5.75 14.91 -16.45
C ILE A 44 4.67 15.19 -17.49
N SER A 45 5.06 15.65 -18.66
CA SER A 45 4.19 15.82 -19.82
C SER A 45 4.58 14.85 -20.94
N PRO A 46 3.62 14.35 -21.73
CA PRO A 46 3.96 13.65 -22.97
C PRO A 46 4.89 14.50 -23.86
N GLY A 47 5.96 13.89 -24.36
CA GLY A 47 7.06 14.56 -25.09
C GLY A 47 8.26 14.94 -24.21
N ASP A 48 8.14 14.88 -22.88
CA ASP A 48 9.30 15.12 -22.01
C ASP A 48 10.36 14.02 -22.20
N PRO A 49 11.65 14.36 -22.25
CA PRO A 49 12.70 13.37 -22.46
C PRO A 49 12.90 12.48 -21.24
N VAL A 50 13.22 11.20 -21.47
CA VAL A 50 13.71 10.28 -20.43
C VAL A 50 15.15 10.65 -20.08
N LYS A 51 15.30 11.52 -19.08
CA LYS A 51 16.60 12.07 -18.67
C LYS A 51 17.50 11.01 -18.04
N LYS A 52 18.81 11.12 -18.27
CA LYS A 52 19.83 10.30 -17.58
C LYS A 52 19.68 10.40 -16.07
N GLY A 53 19.76 9.27 -15.39
CA GLY A 53 19.62 9.18 -13.93
C GLY A 53 18.20 8.97 -13.43
N THR A 54 17.17 9.15 -14.27
CA THR A 54 15.80 8.75 -13.90
C THR A 54 15.69 7.22 -13.78
N ILE A 55 14.76 6.74 -12.95
CA ILE A 55 14.53 5.30 -12.80
C ILE A 55 14.10 4.63 -14.11
N ALA A 56 13.34 5.33 -14.96
CA ALA A 56 12.98 4.87 -16.30
C ALA A 56 14.23 4.73 -17.19
N TYR A 57 15.14 5.70 -17.15
CA TYR A 57 16.41 5.60 -17.87
C TYR A 57 17.24 4.40 -17.40
N LYS A 58 17.36 4.21 -16.07
CA LYS A 58 18.09 3.06 -15.50
C LYS A 58 17.51 1.74 -16.00
N ALA A 59 16.19 1.58 -15.96
CA ALA A 59 15.50 0.36 -16.38
C ALA A 59 15.67 0.07 -17.89
N LEU A 60 15.63 1.12 -18.73
CA LEU A 60 15.88 1.00 -20.16
C LEU A 60 17.33 0.61 -20.48
N GLN A 61 18.30 0.99 -19.64
CA GLN A 61 19.72 0.67 -19.82
C GLN A 61 20.08 -0.71 -19.27
N SER A 62 19.55 -1.10 -18.11
CA SER A 62 19.81 -2.41 -17.51
C SER A 62 19.02 -3.54 -18.15
N GLU A 63 17.99 -3.19 -18.95
CA GLU A 63 17.00 -4.12 -19.49
C GLU A 63 16.28 -4.93 -18.41
N GLN A 64 16.27 -4.42 -17.18
CA GLN A 64 15.70 -5.06 -16.01
C GLN A 64 14.77 -4.12 -15.26
N LYS A 65 13.97 -4.70 -14.36
CA LYS A 65 13.16 -3.93 -13.42
C LYS A 65 14.07 -3.14 -12.48
N GLU A 66 13.81 -1.85 -12.36
CA GLU A 66 14.47 -0.97 -11.40
C GLU A 66 13.49 -0.50 -10.32
N SER A 67 13.99 -0.31 -9.10
CA SER A 67 13.21 0.07 -7.93
C SER A 67 14.02 1.00 -7.04
N GLU A 68 13.50 2.19 -6.72
CA GLU A 68 14.26 3.20 -5.98
C GLU A 68 13.36 4.05 -5.09
N PHE A 69 13.83 4.35 -3.88
CA PHE A 69 13.21 5.32 -2.99
C PHE A 69 13.79 6.71 -3.26
N ILE A 70 12.92 7.68 -3.50
CA ILE A 70 13.26 9.08 -3.73
C ILE A 70 12.79 9.91 -2.55
N ASN A 71 13.73 10.64 -1.94
CA ASN A 71 13.46 11.46 -0.77
C ASN A 71 12.74 12.78 -1.15
N ARG A 72 12.14 13.45 -0.15
CA ARG A 72 11.38 14.70 -0.28
C ARG A 72 12.15 15.83 -0.95
N ASP A 73 13.47 15.81 -0.88
CA ASP A 73 14.34 16.91 -1.29
C ASP A 73 14.27 17.23 -2.80
N ILE A 74 13.78 16.29 -3.62
CA ILE A 74 13.71 16.45 -5.09
C ILE A 74 12.34 16.96 -5.56
N PHE A 75 11.23 16.45 -4.99
CA PHE A 75 9.87 16.70 -5.49
C PHE A 75 8.84 17.06 -4.39
N GLY A 76 9.30 17.37 -3.17
CA GLY A 76 8.46 17.80 -2.04
C GLY A 76 7.70 16.68 -1.31
N VAL A 77 7.49 15.52 -1.96
CA VAL A 77 6.88 14.32 -1.38
C VAL A 77 7.81 13.14 -1.65
N PRO A 78 8.12 12.28 -0.65
CA PRO A 78 8.94 11.12 -0.91
C PRO A 78 8.10 10.05 -1.58
N TYR A 79 8.69 9.33 -2.53
CA TYR A 79 8.01 8.28 -3.24
C TYR A 79 8.94 7.11 -3.52
N HIS A 80 8.34 5.94 -3.68
CA HIS A 80 9.02 4.78 -4.21
C HIS A 80 8.66 4.63 -5.68
N GLY A 81 9.65 4.73 -6.55
CA GLY A 81 9.51 4.50 -7.99
C GLY A 81 9.81 3.04 -8.34
N MET A 82 9.04 2.48 -9.26
CA MET A 82 9.30 1.17 -9.85
C MET A 82 9.14 1.25 -11.36
N ALA A 83 10.21 0.95 -12.10
CA ALA A 83 10.25 1.01 -13.55
C ALA A 83 10.48 -0.38 -14.15
N VAL A 84 9.67 -0.76 -15.13
CA VAL A 84 9.77 -2.04 -15.83
C VAL A 84 9.85 -1.78 -17.33
N PRO A 85 10.92 -2.19 -18.02
CA PRO A 85 10.99 -2.07 -19.47
C PRO A 85 10.05 -3.11 -20.11
N PHE A 86 9.43 -2.74 -21.23
CA PHE A 86 8.63 -3.68 -22.02
C PHE A 86 9.24 -3.86 -23.40
N LEU A 87 9.06 -5.07 -23.94
CA LEU A 87 9.67 -5.50 -25.18
C LEU A 87 8.60 -5.74 -26.24
N ASN A 88 8.97 -5.44 -27.47
CA ASN A 88 8.23 -5.82 -28.67
C ASN A 88 9.18 -6.58 -29.59
N ASN A 89 8.85 -7.82 -29.93
CA ASN A 89 9.69 -8.72 -30.72
C ASN A 89 11.14 -8.84 -30.20
N GLY A 90 11.31 -8.92 -28.87
CA GLY A 90 12.61 -9.07 -28.22
C GLY A 90 13.46 -7.79 -28.16
N LYS A 91 12.93 -6.64 -28.61
CA LYS A 91 13.59 -5.34 -28.50
C LYS A 91 12.84 -4.46 -27.50
N ILE A 92 13.58 -3.74 -26.65
CA ILE A 92 12.99 -2.74 -25.76
C ILE A 92 12.29 -1.67 -26.59
N GLU A 93 11.00 -1.48 -26.29
CA GLU A 93 10.15 -0.47 -26.93
C GLU A 93 9.92 0.71 -25.99
N GLY A 94 9.91 0.47 -24.69
CA GLY A 94 9.69 1.51 -23.70
C GLY A 94 9.73 1.01 -22.26
N CYS A 95 9.20 1.82 -21.37
CA CYS A 95 9.16 1.57 -19.93
C CYS A 95 7.83 2.01 -19.34
N VAL A 96 7.30 1.22 -18.40
CA VAL A 96 6.20 1.62 -17.51
C VAL A 96 6.80 1.91 -16.14
N THR A 97 6.52 3.09 -15.60
CA THR A 97 6.95 3.51 -14.27
C THR A 97 5.73 3.73 -13.37
N ALA A 98 5.66 2.99 -12.28
CA ALA A 98 4.71 3.22 -11.19
C ALA A 98 5.38 4.01 -10.07
N ILE A 99 4.69 5.04 -9.58
CA ILE A 99 5.18 5.96 -8.57
C ILE A 99 4.25 5.87 -7.38
N PHE A 100 4.72 5.23 -6.33
CA PHE A 100 3.98 5.05 -5.10
C PHE A 100 4.38 6.17 -4.15
N PRO A 101 3.46 7.05 -3.71
CA PRO A 101 3.74 7.91 -2.56
C PRO A 101 4.18 7.00 -1.44
N THR A 102 5.38 7.23 -0.93
CA THR A 102 5.68 6.68 0.38
C THR A 102 4.83 7.49 1.32
N LEU A 103 3.93 6.82 2.02
CA LEU A 103 3.33 7.35 3.23
C LEU A 103 4.48 7.65 4.17
N THR A 104 5.04 8.85 4.07
CA THR A 104 5.83 9.37 5.17
C THR A 104 4.97 9.31 6.41
N GLU A 105 5.62 8.95 7.51
CA GLU A 105 5.18 8.92 8.91
C GLU A 105 4.40 10.16 9.41
N GLY A 106 4.05 11.10 8.53
CA GLY A 106 3.44 12.37 8.85
C GLY A 106 2.03 12.30 9.42
N LYS A 107 1.32 11.16 9.31
CA LYS A 107 0.15 10.85 10.15
C LYS A 107 0.01 9.34 10.31
N SER A 108 0.81 8.77 11.21
CA SER A 108 0.60 7.42 11.74
C SER A 108 -0.64 7.39 12.65
N VAL A 109 -1.80 7.86 12.17
CA VAL A 109 -3.04 7.91 12.96
C VAL A 109 -4.21 7.35 12.16
N VAL A 110 -5.14 6.69 12.86
CA VAL A 110 -6.48 6.37 12.37
C VAL A 110 -7.48 7.30 13.04
N THR A 111 -8.41 7.87 12.28
CA THR A 111 -9.42 8.78 12.85
C THR A 111 -10.71 8.02 13.15
N LEU A 112 -11.00 7.82 14.43
CA LEU A 112 -12.17 7.07 14.89
C LEU A 112 -13.40 7.96 14.93
N LYS A 113 -14.54 7.45 14.47
CA LYS A 113 -15.85 8.03 14.76
C LYS A 113 -16.32 7.55 16.12
N THR A 114 -16.53 8.48 17.05
CA THR A 114 -17.12 8.26 18.38
C THR A 114 -18.54 8.85 18.43
N ASN A 115 -19.20 8.80 19.59
CA ASN A 115 -20.50 9.44 19.77
C ASN A 115 -20.40 10.97 19.71
N ASP A 116 -19.30 11.53 20.22
CA ASP A 116 -19.11 12.97 20.39
C ASP A 116 -18.32 13.63 19.23
N GLY A 117 -17.92 12.85 18.22
CA GLY A 117 -17.23 13.36 17.03
C GLY A 117 -16.19 12.42 16.45
N TRP A 118 -14.99 12.95 16.21
CA TRP A 118 -13.87 12.22 15.62
C TRP A 118 -12.61 12.35 16.48
N VAL A 119 -11.95 11.23 16.72
CA VAL A 119 -10.73 11.15 17.54
C VAL A 119 -9.59 10.57 16.68
N PRO A 120 -8.56 11.36 16.33
CA PRO A 120 -7.36 10.82 15.70
C PRO A 120 -6.52 10.05 16.73
N VAL A 121 -6.25 8.77 16.44
CA VAL A 121 -5.51 7.86 17.33
C VAL A 121 -4.24 7.38 16.63
N PRO A 122 -3.05 7.54 17.23
CA PRO A 122 -1.82 6.99 16.70
C PRO A 122 -1.87 5.47 16.48
N PHE A 123 -1.32 4.98 15.37
CA PHE A 123 -1.19 3.54 15.09
C PHE A 123 -0.44 2.80 16.19
N SER A 124 0.54 3.44 16.83
CA SER A 124 1.23 2.91 18.00
C SER A 124 0.30 2.64 19.18
N GLU A 125 -0.83 3.34 19.28
CA GLU A 125 -1.85 3.18 20.32
C GLU A 125 -2.98 2.23 19.91
N VAL A 126 -3.05 1.82 18.64
CA VAL A 126 -4.07 0.88 18.14
C VAL A 126 -3.64 -0.55 18.47
N TYR A 127 -4.53 -1.30 19.13
CA TYR A 127 -4.35 -2.73 19.42
C TYR A 127 -4.72 -3.58 18.20
N TYR A 128 -5.93 -3.40 17.67
CA TYR A 128 -6.44 -4.14 16.52
C TYR A 128 -7.67 -3.46 15.91
N PHE A 129 -8.03 -3.94 14.73
CA PHE A 129 -9.25 -3.61 14.02
C PHE A 129 -10.13 -4.85 13.95
N GLU A 130 -11.43 -4.68 14.17
CA GLU A 130 -12.43 -5.75 14.16
C GLU A 130 -13.56 -5.42 13.20
N ALA A 131 -13.88 -6.33 12.29
CA ALA A 131 -15.11 -6.23 11.50
C ALA A 131 -16.27 -6.84 12.28
N LYS A 132 -17.18 -5.97 12.73
CA LYS A 132 -18.38 -6.35 13.50
C LYS A 132 -19.53 -5.41 13.15
N ASP A 133 -20.77 -5.93 13.12
CA ASP A 133 -21.98 -5.14 12.84
C ASP A 133 -21.89 -4.28 11.57
N ARG A 134 -21.26 -4.83 10.52
CA ARG A 134 -21.00 -4.18 9.21
C ARG A 134 -20.14 -2.90 9.29
N LYS A 135 -19.44 -2.70 10.40
CA LYS A 135 -18.49 -1.60 10.59
C LYS A 135 -17.12 -2.14 10.98
N THR A 136 -16.10 -1.33 10.78
CA THR A 136 -14.79 -1.61 11.35
C THR A 136 -14.70 -0.90 12.69
N HIS A 137 -14.64 -1.69 13.76
CA HIS A 137 -14.33 -1.24 15.10
C HIS A 137 -12.82 -1.14 15.26
N VAL A 138 -12.35 -0.06 15.86
CA VAL A 138 -10.92 0.12 16.14
C VAL A 138 -10.75 0.17 17.64
N HIS A 139 -9.94 -0.75 18.14
CA HIS A 139 -9.63 -0.91 19.54
C HIS A 139 -8.26 -0.31 19.82
N SER A 140 -8.19 0.68 20.69
CA SER A 140 -6.97 1.42 21.00
C SER A 140 -6.84 1.73 22.50
N GLN A 141 -5.70 2.25 22.92
CA GLN A 141 -5.41 2.55 24.34
C GLN A 141 -6.42 3.51 24.97
N ASN A 142 -6.72 4.62 24.30
CA ASN A 142 -7.44 5.74 24.89
C ASN A 142 -8.81 6.00 24.23
N ALA A 143 -9.16 5.26 23.19
CA ALA A 143 -10.41 5.45 22.46
C ALA A 143 -10.96 4.16 21.87
N LEU A 144 -12.28 4.06 21.83
CA LEU A 144 -13.02 3.07 21.08
C LEU A 144 -13.91 3.81 20.09
N GLY A 145 -13.92 3.36 18.84
CA GLY A 145 -14.79 3.93 17.84
C GLY A 145 -14.86 3.09 16.58
N THR A 146 -15.49 3.65 15.57
CA THR A 146 -15.68 2.97 14.28
C THR A 146 -15.03 3.74 13.14
N HIS A 147 -14.73 3.04 12.06
CA HIS A 147 -14.24 3.61 10.82
C HIS A 147 -15.08 3.13 9.64
N LYS A 148 -15.19 3.97 8.60
CA LYS A 148 -15.99 3.67 7.40
C LYS A 148 -15.33 2.63 6.49
N ASN A 149 -14.01 2.61 6.44
CA ASN A 149 -13.26 1.66 5.62
C ASN A 149 -13.44 0.25 6.19
N SER A 150 -13.57 -0.71 5.28
CA SER A 150 -13.49 -2.14 5.53
C SER A 150 -12.09 -2.56 5.96
N LEU A 151 -11.98 -3.74 6.57
CA LEU A 151 -10.66 -4.32 6.87
C LEU A 151 -9.83 -4.56 5.60
N GLN A 152 -10.46 -4.89 4.46
CA GLN A 152 -9.74 -5.06 3.20
C GLN A 152 -9.08 -3.76 2.74
N GLU A 153 -9.78 -2.63 2.83
CA GLU A 153 -9.19 -1.32 2.56
C GLU A 153 -8.08 -0.98 3.55
N PHE A 154 -8.25 -1.32 4.83
CA PHE A 154 -7.19 -1.12 5.83
C PHE A 154 -5.93 -1.95 5.57
N GLU A 155 -6.02 -3.16 5.01
CA GLU A 155 -4.82 -3.93 4.62
C GLU A 155 -3.94 -3.23 3.57
N TYR A 156 -4.53 -2.37 2.74
CA TYR A 156 -3.79 -1.59 1.75
C TYR A 156 -3.17 -0.31 2.34
N ILE A 157 -3.80 0.27 3.37
CA ILE A 157 -3.44 1.57 3.92
C ILE A 157 -2.51 1.44 5.13
N LEU A 158 -2.68 0.38 5.93
CA LEU A 158 -1.91 0.19 7.14
C LEU A 158 -0.47 -0.23 6.83
N PRO A 159 0.51 0.24 7.62
CA PRO A 159 1.88 -0.22 7.50
C PRO A 159 1.97 -1.73 7.76
N LYS A 160 2.37 -2.50 6.74
CA LYS A 160 2.33 -3.98 6.74
C LYS A 160 3.31 -4.61 7.72
N GLU A 161 4.35 -3.87 8.10
CA GLU A 161 5.30 -4.23 9.13
C GLU A 161 4.69 -4.22 10.54
N ASN A 162 3.64 -3.41 10.75
CA ASN A 162 3.00 -3.25 12.05
C ASN A 162 1.64 -3.96 12.14
N PHE A 163 0.89 -4.04 11.03
CA PHE A 163 -0.46 -4.56 11.01
C PHE A 163 -0.60 -5.78 10.12
N ILE A 164 -1.08 -6.89 10.71
CA ILE A 164 -1.26 -8.15 9.99
C ILE A 164 -2.72 -8.58 10.08
N ARG A 165 -3.30 -8.95 8.93
CA ARG A 165 -4.58 -9.66 8.88
C ARG A 165 -4.38 -11.07 9.43
N CYS A 166 -5.01 -11.38 10.57
CA CYS A 166 -4.90 -12.69 11.22
C CYS A 166 -6.21 -13.49 11.17
N HIS A 167 -7.32 -12.83 10.82
CA HIS A 167 -8.64 -13.44 10.71
C HIS A 167 -9.50 -12.68 9.70
N ARG A 168 -10.54 -13.32 9.16
CA ARG A 168 -11.53 -12.63 8.30
C ARG A 168 -12.20 -11.43 8.98
N SER A 169 -12.13 -11.33 10.30
CA SER A 169 -12.69 -10.24 11.11
C SER A 169 -11.65 -9.44 11.87
N PHE A 170 -10.34 -9.72 11.76
CA PHE A 170 -9.33 -9.05 12.59
C PHE A 170 -8.05 -8.70 11.82
N ILE A 171 -7.60 -7.45 12.00
CA ILE A 171 -6.23 -6.99 11.72
C ILE A 171 -5.61 -6.60 13.05
N VAL A 172 -4.45 -7.15 13.40
CA VAL A 172 -3.78 -6.89 14.68
C VAL A 172 -2.53 -6.06 14.50
N ASN A 173 -2.24 -5.19 15.47
CA ASN A 173 -0.94 -4.54 15.60
C ASN A 173 0.04 -5.50 16.27
N VAL A 174 1.07 -5.96 15.56
CA VAL A 174 2.02 -6.94 16.09
C VAL A 174 2.83 -6.42 17.27
N ASN A 175 3.09 -5.10 17.31
CA ASN A 175 3.80 -4.47 18.42
C ASN A 175 2.98 -4.47 19.72
N GLN A 176 1.68 -4.72 19.62
CA GLN A 176 0.75 -4.77 20.74
C GLN A 176 0.38 -6.21 21.16
N ILE A 177 0.98 -7.22 20.52
CA ILE A 177 0.87 -8.61 20.96
C ILE A 177 1.79 -8.78 22.18
N LYS A 178 1.25 -9.38 23.25
CA LYS A 178 2.00 -9.75 24.44
C LYS A 178 2.57 -11.16 24.29
N GLU A 179 1.70 -12.12 24.00
CA GLU A 179 2.05 -13.54 23.90
C GLU A 179 1.25 -14.19 22.76
N ILE A 180 1.83 -15.20 22.10
CA ILE A 180 1.16 -16.01 21.07
C ILE A 180 1.08 -17.43 21.60
N TYR A 181 -0.13 -17.96 21.71
CA TYR A 181 -0.36 -19.35 22.11
C TYR A 181 -0.74 -20.20 20.89
N PRO A 182 -0.17 -21.41 20.75
CA PRO A 182 -0.76 -22.39 19.85
C PRO A 182 -2.16 -22.75 20.37
N ASP A 183 -3.09 -22.91 19.44
CA ASP A 183 -4.45 -23.38 19.70
C ASP A 183 -4.72 -24.62 18.82
N SER A 184 -5.94 -25.16 18.89
CA SER A 184 -6.37 -26.33 18.13
C SER A 184 -6.18 -26.17 16.62
N HIS A 185 -6.03 -27.28 15.90
CA HIS A 185 -5.99 -27.31 14.42
C HIS A 185 -4.98 -26.36 13.76
N SER A 186 -3.79 -26.19 14.36
CA SER A 186 -2.75 -25.27 13.85
C SER A 186 -3.18 -23.79 13.78
N THR A 187 -4.11 -23.40 14.65
CA THR A 187 -4.49 -22.00 14.86
C THR A 187 -3.68 -21.39 15.99
N PHE A 188 -3.83 -20.08 16.19
CA PHE A 188 -3.18 -19.36 17.28
C PHE A 188 -4.17 -18.48 18.01
N LEU A 189 -3.87 -18.22 19.27
CA LEU A 189 -4.56 -17.24 20.09
C LEU A 189 -3.57 -16.17 20.52
N LEU A 190 -3.82 -14.94 20.11
CA LEU A 190 -2.98 -13.78 20.42
C LEU A 190 -3.46 -13.16 21.73
N ALA A 191 -2.65 -13.16 22.77
CA ALA A 191 -2.90 -12.34 23.95
C ALA A 191 -2.36 -10.94 23.70
N MET A 192 -3.25 -9.96 23.66
CA MET A 192 -2.94 -8.55 23.42
C MET A 192 -2.53 -7.85 24.72
N ARG A 193 -1.80 -6.73 24.61
CA ARG A 193 -1.36 -5.94 25.77
C ARG A 193 -2.52 -5.32 26.58
N ASN A 194 -3.70 -5.14 25.99
CA ASN A 194 -4.92 -4.73 26.70
C ASN A 194 -5.63 -5.88 27.44
N GLY A 195 -5.09 -7.10 27.38
CA GLY A 195 -5.67 -8.30 28.01
C GLY A 195 -6.68 -9.05 27.15
N GLU A 196 -7.07 -8.51 25.98
CA GLU A 196 -7.98 -9.20 25.07
C GLU A 196 -7.28 -10.31 24.29
N LYS A 197 -8.08 -11.26 23.79
CA LYS A 197 -7.59 -12.43 23.06
C LYS A 197 -8.15 -12.45 21.65
N ILE A 198 -7.27 -12.47 20.65
CA ILE A 198 -7.65 -12.42 19.23
C ILE A 198 -7.27 -13.74 18.55
N PRO A 199 -8.22 -14.44 17.90
CA PRO A 199 -7.93 -15.68 17.22
C PRO A 199 -7.22 -15.43 15.89
N VAL A 200 -6.31 -16.32 15.53
CA VAL A 200 -5.76 -16.45 14.18
C VAL A 200 -6.44 -17.64 13.50
N SER A 201 -7.25 -17.39 12.48
CA SER A 201 -7.92 -18.48 11.76
C SER A 201 -6.94 -19.34 10.97
N GLN A 202 -7.32 -20.59 10.77
CA GLN A 202 -6.53 -21.58 10.03
C GLN A 202 -6.04 -21.09 8.66
N SER A 203 -6.89 -20.39 7.91
CA SER A 203 -6.53 -19.84 6.59
C SER A 203 -5.46 -18.75 6.63
N TYR A 204 -5.26 -18.11 7.79
CA TYR A 204 -4.27 -17.05 8.00
C TYR A 204 -3.06 -17.53 8.81
N SER A 205 -3.13 -18.66 9.51
CA SER A 205 -2.06 -19.18 10.37
C SER A 205 -0.72 -19.33 9.66
N SER A 206 -0.71 -19.88 8.43
CA SER A 206 0.54 -20.08 7.67
C SER A 206 1.21 -18.76 7.32
N TYR A 207 0.44 -17.78 6.84
CA TYR A 207 0.93 -16.44 6.50
C TYR A 207 1.41 -15.69 7.75
N PHE A 208 0.61 -15.72 8.83
CA PHE A 208 0.92 -15.08 10.10
C PHE A 208 2.23 -15.60 10.69
N ARG A 209 2.40 -16.92 10.73
CA ARG A 209 3.63 -17.59 11.18
C ARG A 209 4.84 -17.16 10.35
N LYS A 210 4.71 -17.19 9.01
CA LYS A 210 5.79 -16.80 8.10
C LYS A 210 6.25 -15.35 8.31
N LEU A 211 5.33 -14.43 8.57
CA LEU A 211 5.66 -13.02 8.79
C LEU A 211 6.40 -12.76 10.10
N LEU A 212 6.08 -13.52 11.16
CA LEU A 212 6.67 -13.34 12.48
C LEU A 212 7.87 -14.26 12.75
N GLY A 213 8.13 -15.24 11.87
CA GLY A 213 9.36 -16.03 11.89
C GLY A 213 9.48 -17.05 13.03
N PHE A 214 8.37 -17.70 13.41
CA PHE A 214 8.35 -18.77 14.42
C PHE A 214 7.70 -20.06 13.91
#